data_AF-A0A9Q1RFH0-F1
#
_entry.id   AF-A0A9Q1RFH0-F1
#
_cell.length_a   1.000
_cell.length_b   1.000
_cell.length_c   1.000
_cell.angle_alpha   90.00
_cell.angle_beta   90.00
_cell.angle_gamma   90.00
#
_symmetry.space_group_name_H-M   'P 1'
#
loop_
_entity.id
_entity.type
_entity.pdbx_description
1 polymer ?
#
loop_
_entity_poly.entity_id
_entity_poly.type
_entity_poly.pdbx_seq_one_letter_code
_entity_poly.pdbx_strand_id
1 'polypeptide(L)'
;MNSREVALVSAGAVLGAFASAMTIRLFFNPKRHQDSSIQRNSSSKNPFDPSKRQGYLSWDDYFMAIAFLSAERSKDPYRQVGACLVSQNYVILGIGYNGFPRGCSDDKLPWAKKSKNGNPLETKYPYVCHAEVNAILNTNHASATGQRLYVTMFPCNECAKIIIQSGVSEVIYFVEKRLDGSDAAYVASHKLMSMAGIKVRRHQPQMKEISIKFDEL
;
A
#
# COMPACT_ATOMS: atom_id res chain seq x y z
N MET A 1 -64.32 -26.86 8.39
CA MET A 1 -64.47 -28.17 9.05
C MET A 1 -63.41 -29.12 8.49
N ASN A 2 -62.63 -29.74 9.39
CA ASN A 2 -61.75 -30.91 9.25
C ASN A 2 -62.37 -32.03 8.38
N SER A 3 -61.69 -33.06 7.87
CA SER A 3 -60.31 -33.57 7.86
C SER A 3 -60.37 -34.78 6.92
N ARG A 4 -59.44 -34.98 5.98
CA ARG A 4 -58.14 -35.67 6.11
C ARG A 4 -58.23 -37.14 6.52
N GLU A 5 -57.57 -37.97 5.74
CA GLU A 5 -56.83 -39.15 6.19
C GLU A 5 -55.38 -39.05 5.69
N VAL A 6 -54.40 -39.44 6.52
CA VAL A 6 -53.14 -40.17 6.18
C VAL A 6 -52.49 -40.65 7.50
N ALA A 7 -52.04 -41.92 7.55
CA ALA A 7 -51.05 -42.51 8.48
C ALA A 7 -50.23 -43.59 7.70
N LEU A 8 -48.88 -43.59 7.64
CA LEU A 8 -47.84 -44.20 8.53
C LEU A 8 -47.97 -45.75 8.72
N VAL A 9 -46.97 -46.66 8.73
CA VAL A 9 -45.51 -46.76 8.44
C VAL A 9 -45.08 -48.27 8.55
N SER A 10 -43.84 -48.63 8.10
CA SER A 10 -42.95 -49.80 8.45
C SER A 10 -43.11 -51.15 7.70
N ALA A 11 -42.12 -52.04 7.42
CA ALA A 11 -40.63 -52.08 7.41
C ALA A 11 -40.11 -53.43 6.79
N GLY A 12 -38.84 -53.49 6.27
CA GLY A 12 -37.98 -54.69 6.05
C GLY A 12 -38.05 -55.41 4.68
N ALA A 13 -37.00 -55.99 4.05
CA ALA A 13 -35.62 -56.31 4.45
C ALA A 13 -34.70 -56.74 3.24
N VAL A 14 -33.38 -56.55 3.40
CA VAL A 14 -32.22 -57.39 2.98
C VAL A 14 -31.78 -57.48 1.49
N LEU A 15 -30.56 -56.99 1.23
CA LEU A 15 -29.51 -57.65 0.42
C LEU A 15 -28.11 -57.24 0.94
N GLY A 16 -27.29 -58.24 1.33
CA GLY A 16 -25.83 -58.13 1.50
C GLY A 16 -25.12 -58.16 0.14
N ALA A 17 -23.81 -58.08 -0.05
CA ALA A 17 -22.62 -57.92 0.78
C ALA A 17 -21.48 -57.67 -0.24
N PHE A 18 -20.55 -56.76 0.02
CA PHE A 18 -19.13 -56.82 -0.42
C PHE A 18 -18.41 -55.57 0.12
N ALA A 19 -17.70 -55.73 1.23
CA ALA A 19 -16.80 -54.72 1.76
C ALA A 19 -15.44 -54.83 1.02
N SER A 20 -15.09 -53.82 0.22
CA SER A 20 -13.73 -53.61 -0.23
C SER A 20 -13.26 -52.26 0.29
N ALA A 21 -12.22 -52.30 1.11
CA ALA A 21 -11.61 -51.14 1.73
C ALA A 21 -10.99 -50.22 0.68
N MET A 22 -11.68 -49.13 0.33
CA MET A 22 -11.05 -47.96 -0.29
C MET A 22 -11.23 -46.76 0.64
N THR A 23 -10.16 -46.52 1.40
CA THR A 23 -9.90 -45.31 2.17
C THR A 23 -10.13 -44.09 1.27
N ILE A 24 -11.17 -43.31 1.56
CA ILE A 24 -11.41 -41.99 1.00
C ILE A 24 -10.27 -41.08 1.49
N ARG A 25 -9.18 -41.01 0.73
CA ARG A 25 -8.24 -39.90 0.82
C ARG A 25 -8.94 -38.68 0.20
N LEU A 26 -9.49 -37.85 1.09
CA LEU A 26 -9.90 -36.49 0.79
C LEU A 26 -8.79 -35.81 -0.05
N PHE A 27 -9.16 -35.38 -1.26
CA PHE A 27 -8.33 -34.52 -2.11
C PHE A 27 -8.27 -33.12 -1.50
N PHE A 28 -7.49 -32.97 -0.43
CA PHE A 28 -6.85 -31.69 -0.08
C PHE A 28 -5.44 -31.75 -0.64
N ASN A 29 -5.27 -31.18 -1.83
CA ASN A 29 -3.96 -30.86 -2.37
C ASN A 29 -3.67 -29.40 -2.01
N PRO A 30 -3.04 -29.08 -0.86
CA PRO A 30 -2.53 -27.74 -0.67
C PRO A 30 -1.41 -27.59 -1.69
N LYS A 31 -1.64 -26.79 -2.74
CA LYS A 31 -0.53 -26.21 -3.49
C LYS A 31 0.34 -25.54 -2.45
N ARG A 32 1.47 -26.18 -2.15
CA ARG A 32 2.55 -25.62 -1.35
C ARG A 32 2.97 -24.37 -2.11
N HIS A 33 2.47 -23.21 -1.68
CA HIS A 33 3.02 -21.94 -2.13
C HIS A 33 4.48 -21.97 -1.71
N GLN A 34 5.36 -22.17 -2.70
CA GLN A 34 6.77 -21.95 -2.52
C GLN A 34 6.89 -20.49 -2.12
N ASP A 35 7.15 -20.26 -0.84
CA ASP A 35 7.48 -18.94 -0.37
C ASP A 35 8.81 -18.59 -1.01
N SER A 36 8.77 -17.69 -1.99
CA SER A 36 9.97 -17.18 -2.66
C SER A 36 10.67 -16.17 -1.75
N SER A 37 10.84 -16.50 -0.47
CA SER A 37 11.81 -15.83 0.37
C SER A 37 13.16 -16.13 -0.27
N ILE A 38 13.75 -15.12 -0.92
CA ILE A 38 15.11 -15.22 -1.45
C ILE A 38 16.01 -15.39 -0.23
N GLN A 39 16.30 -16.66 0.12
CA GLN A 39 17.35 -16.97 1.06
C GLN A 39 18.63 -16.41 0.45
N ARG A 40 19.19 -15.37 1.10
CA ARG A 40 20.53 -14.87 0.81
C ARG A 40 21.51 -15.98 1.20
N ASN A 41 21.66 -16.98 0.34
CA ASN A 41 22.64 -18.04 0.54
C ASN A 41 24.02 -17.38 0.57
N SER A 42 24.68 -17.47 1.72
CA SER A 42 26.07 -17.07 1.94
C SER A 42 27.03 -18.11 1.35
N SER A 43 26.77 -18.58 0.13
CA SER A 43 27.83 -19.28 -0.61
C SER A 43 28.90 -18.25 -0.96
N SER A 44 30.16 -18.54 -0.66
CA SER A 44 31.29 -17.70 -1.04
C SER A 44 31.21 -17.48 -2.56
N LYS A 45 30.87 -16.27 -2.98
CA LYS A 45 30.73 -15.96 -4.41
C LYS A 45 32.09 -16.11 -5.08
N ASN A 46 32.10 -16.70 -6.26
CA ASN A 46 33.31 -16.74 -7.09
C ASN A 46 33.71 -15.30 -7.45
N PRO A 47 34.91 -14.82 -7.05
CA PRO A 47 35.33 -13.44 -7.31
C PRO A 47 35.54 -13.13 -8.80
N PHE A 48 35.55 -14.15 -9.66
CA PHE A 48 35.69 -14.01 -11.11
C PHE A 48 34.37 -14.15 -11.88
N ASP A 49 33.24 -14.35 -11.21
CA ASP A 49 31.93 -14.41 -11.87
C ASP A 49 31.51 -12.99 -12.31
N PRO A 50 31.38 -12.72 -13.64
CA PRO A 50 30.99 -11.39 -14.13
C PRO A 50 29.48 -11.14 -14.00
N SER A 51 28.70 -12.11 -13.53
CA SER A 51 27.25 -12.00 -13.47
C SER A 51 26.78 -11.00 -12.41
N LYS A 52 25.72 -10.25 -12.73
CA LYS A 52 25.06 -9.38 -11.76
C LYS A 52 24.44 -10.22 -10.64
N ARG A 53 24.38 -9.63 -9.44
CA ARG A 53 23.64 -10.22 -8.31
C ARG A 53 22.21 -10.54 -8.74
N GLN A 54 21.68 -11.70 -8.34
CA GLN A 54 20.26 -12.03 -8.49
C GLN A 54 19.43 -11.46 -7.32
N GLY A 55 18.14 -11.20 -7.54
CA GLY A 55 17.24 -10.70 -6.51
C GLY A 55 17.58 -9.29 -5.99
N TYR A 56 18.09 -8.41 -6.86
CA TYR A 56 18.22 -6.99 -6.54
C TYR A 56 16.92 -6.25 -6.82
N LEU A 57 16.74 -5.12 -6.13
CA LEU A 57 15.52 -4.32 -6.25
C LEU A 57 15.37 -3.74 -7.65
N SER A 58 14.15 -3.80 -8.17
CA SER A 58 13.73 -2.96 -9.28
C SER A 58 13.71 -1.49 -8.84
N TRP A 59 13.79 -0.56 -9.79
CA TRP A 59 13.69 0.87 -9.47
C TRP A 59 12.33 1.23 -8.84
N ASP A 60 11.24 0.67 -9.35
CA ASP A 60 9.90 0.93 -8.83
C ASP A 60 9.75 0.40 -7.39
N ASP A 61 10.21 -0.82 -7.12
CA ASP A 61 10.19 -1.41 -5.78
C ASP A 61 11.07 -0.59 -4.84
N TYR A 62 12.24 -0.15 -5.30
CA TYR A 62 13.15 0.69 -4.51
C TYR A 62 12.51 2.03 -4.12
N PHE A 63 11.95 2.80 -5.05
CA PHE A 63 11.37 4.09 -4.70
C PHE A 63 10.08 3.98 -3.88
N MET A 64 9.27 2.96 -4.15
CA MET A 64 8.12 2.66 -3.30
C MET A 64 8.58 2.26 -1.89
N ALA A 65 9.66 1.47 -1.76
CA ALA A 65 10.25 1.14 -0.46
C ALA A 65 10.76 2.37 0.28
N ILE A 66 11.38 3.33 -0.41
CA ILE A 66 11.77 4.61 0.20
C ILE A 66 10.54 5.37 0.70
N ALA A 67 9.44 5.39 -0.07
CA ALA A 67 8.19 6.00 0.39
C ALA A 67 7.65 5.30 1.65
N PHE A 68 7.65 3.96 1.71
CA PHE A 68 7.27 3.22 2.91
C PHE A 68 8.19 3.50 4.10
N LEU A 69 9.51 3.43 3.91
CA LEU A 69 10.49 3.73 4.96
C LEU A 69 10.36 5.17 5.47
N SER A 70 9.98 6.10 4.60
CA SER A 70 9.73 7.49 4.98
C SER A 70 8.47 7.63 5.82
N ALA A 71 7.44 6.83 5.54
CA ALA A 71 6.21 6.80 6.33
C ALA A 71 6.49 6.44 7.81
N GLU A 72 7.50 5.59 8.08
CA GLU A 72 7.92 5.24 9.45
C GLU A 72 8.41 6.43 10.28
N ARG A 73 8.67 7.59 9.66
CA ARG A 73 8.97 8.85 10.39
C ARG A 73 7.73 9.61 10.85
N SER A 74 6.54 9.25 10.35
CA SER A 74 5.28 9.88 10.74
C SER A 74 4.97 9.60 12.20
N LYS A 75 4.56 10.64 12.93
CA LYS A 75 4.09 10.53 14.32
C LYS A 75 2.58 10.38 14.42
N ASP A 76 1.87 10.32 13.29
CA ASP A 76 0.43 10.10 13.27
C ASP A 76 0.12 8.68 13.76
N PRO A 77 -0.61 8.50 14.87
CA PRO A 77 -0.85 7.17 15.42
C PRO A 77 -1.89 6.36 14.63
N TYR A 78 -2.57 6.98 13.66
CA TYR A 78 -3.66 6.33 12.92
C TYR A 78 -3.28 5.93 11.50
N ARG A 79 -2.43 6.71 10.85
CA ARG A 79 -2.04 6.47 9.46
C ARG A 79 -0.72 7.12 9.12
N GLN A 80 0.21 6.30 8.68
CA GLN A 80 1.53 6.71 8.22
C GLN A 80 1.54 6.67 6.69
N VAL A 81 1.75 7.82 6.07
CA VAL A 81 1.87 7.97 4.61
C VAL A 81 3.25 8.53 4.33
N GLY A 82 3.90 7.99 3.30
CA GLY A 82 5.17 8.49 2.82
C GLY A 82 5.14 8.67 1.30
N ALA A 83 6.01 9.55 0.83
CA ALA A 83 6.12 9.91 -0.56
C ALA A 83 7.59 10.14 -0.95
N CYS A 84 7.92 9.80 -2.20
CA CYS A 84 9.25 9.93 -2.79
C CYS A 84 9.11 10.53 -4.19
N LEU A 85 9.61 11.75 -4.38
CA LEU A 85 9.69 12.44 -5.67
C LEU A 85 11.00 12.07 -6.35
N VAL A 86 10.91 11.60 -7.58
CA VAL A 86 12.01 10.97 -8.31
C VAL A 86 12.12 11.54 -9.71
N SER A 87 13.35 11.80 -10.14
CA SER A 87 13.62 12.31 -11.47
C SER A 87 13.39 11.29 -12.58
N GLN A 88 13.31 11.74 -13.83
CA GLN A 88 13.32 10.87 -15.00
C GLN A 88 14.60 10.00 -15.06
N ASN A 89 15.71 10.50 -14.51
CA ASN A 89 17.00 9.82 -14.44
C ASN A 89 17.19 9.02 -13.14
N TYR A 90 16.10 8.64 -12.47
CA TYR A 90 16.13 7.77 -11.28
C TYR A 90 16.88 8.38 -10.06
N VAL A 91 16.90 9.71 -9.95
CA VAL A 91 17.48 10.43 -8.81
C VAL A 91 16.38 10.88 -7.85
N ILE A 92 16.54 10.62 -6.55
CA ILE A 92 15.60 11.12 -5.55
C ILE A 92 15.76 12.64 -5.42
N LEU A 93 14.66 13.35 -5.63
CA LEU A 93 14.61 14.82 -5.59
C LEU A 93 13.99 15.33 -4.30
N GLY A 94 13.11 14.56 -3.66
CA GLY A 94 12.41 14.96 -2.46
C GLY A 94 11.74 13.78 -1.76
N ILE A 95 11.67 13.83 -0.44
CA ILE A 95 11.05 12.80 0.39
C ILE A 95 10.11 13.49 1.37
N GLY A 96 8.95 12.87 1.62
CA GLY A 96 7.96 13.39 2.56
C GLY A 96 7.25 12.28 3.32
N TYR A 97 6.72 12.65 4.48
CA TYR A 97 5.79 11.86 5.27
C TYR A 97 4.75 12.81 5.88
N ASN A 98 3.60 12.29 6.31
CA ASN A 98 2.58 13.15 6.93
C ASN A 98 3.01 13.58 8.35
N GLY A 99 2.89 14.88 8.63
CA GLY A 99 3.39 15.49 9.86
C GLY A 99 2.90 16.93 10.03
N PHE A 100 3.10 17.53 11.19
CA PHE A 100 2.83 18.96 11.35
C PHE A 100 3.89 19.84 10.64
N PRO A 101 3.59 21.12 10.38
CA PRO A 101 4.52 22.04 9.74
C PRO A 101 5.82 22.19 10.52
N ARG A 102 6.90 22.57 9.84
CA ARG A 102 8.21 22.81 10.47
C ARG A 102 8.08 23.87 11.58
N GLY A 103 8.63 23.57 12.75
CA GLY A 103 8.56 24.45 13.92
C GLY A 103 7.28 24.28 14.76
N CYS A 104 6.30 23.51 14.29
CA CYS A 104 5.12 23.15 15.09
C CYS A 104 5.39 21.85 15.86
N SER A 105 5.30 21.90 17.20
CA SER A 105 5.60 20.75 18.06
C SER A 105 4.51 19.68 17.97
N ASP A 106 4.92 18.44 17.71
CA ASP A 106 4.03 17.27 17.70
C ASP A 106 3.42 16.96 19.07
N ASP A 107 4.03 17.46 20.15
CA ASP A 107 3.51 17.32 21.53
C ASP A 107 2.50 18.42 21.91
N LYS A 108 2.37 19.49 21.11
CA LYS A 108 1.48 20.63 21.41
C LYS A 108 0.24 20.66 20.53
N LEU A 109 0.30 20.06 19.35
CA LEU A 109 -0.82 19.98 18.42
C LEU A 109 -1.56 18.64 18.56
N PRO A 110 -2.89 18.62 18.37
CA PRO A 110 -3.67 17.41 18.58
C PRO A 110 -3.53 16.44 17.41
N TRP A 111 -3.22 15.17 17.72
CA TRP A 111 -3.29 14.07 16.74
C TRP A 111 -4.71 13.48 16.59
N ALA A 112 -5.66 13.89 17.42
CA ALA A 112 -7.00 13.33 17.48
C ALA A 112 -7.77 13.48 16.15
N LYS A 113 -8.56 12.47 15.80
CA LYS A 113 -9.42 12.49 14.60
C LYS A 113 -10.81 13.09 14.85
N LYS A 114 -11.20 13.24 16.12
CA LYS A 114 -12.53 13.70 16.53
C LYS A 114 -12.37 14.54 17.78
N SER A 115 -13.17 15.59 17.86
CA SER A 115 -13.31 16.41 19.06
C SER A 115 -14.57 15.99 19.83
N LYS A 116 -14.55 16.12 21.16
CA LYS A 116 -15.72 15.83 22.02
C LYS A 116 -16.85 16.84 21.83
N ASN A 117 -16.52 18.10 21.56
CA ASN A 117 -17.47 19.20 21.37
C ASN A 117 -17.64 19.57 19.88
N GLY A 118 -16.99 18.82 18.97
CA GLY A 118 -17.02 19.09 17.54
C GLY A 118 -16.07 20.20 17.07
N ASN A 119 -15.23 20.77 17.95
CA ASN A 119 -14.26 21.80 17.60
C ASN A 119 -13.16 21.23 16.67
N PRO A 120 -13.05 21.69 15.41
CA PRO A 120 -12.03 21.20 14.48
C PRO A 120 -10.61 21.45 14.97
N LEU A 121 -10.37 22.49 15.78
CA LEU A 121 -9.05 22.86 16.30
C LEU A 121 -8.51 21.87 17.33
N GLU A 122 -9.36 21.00 17.89
CA GLU A 122 -8.96 19.88 18.75
C GLU A 122 -8.63 18.61 17.94
N THR A 123 -8.64 18.70 16.60
CA THR A 123 -8.32 17.59 15.70
C THR A 123 -7.07 17.87 14.87
N LYS A 124 -6.46 16.83 14.31
CA LYS A 124 -5.25 16.99 13.47
C LYS A 124 -5.49 17.67 12.12
N TYR A 125 -6.73 17.64 11.61
CA TYR A 125 -7.00 17.95 10.20
C TYR A 125 -6.65 19.39 9.77
N PRO A 126 -6.83 20.43 10.61
CA PRO A 126 -6.39 21.78 10.24
C PRO A 126 -4.87 21.95 10.18
N TYR A 127 -4.11 21.04 10.79
CA TYR A 127 -2.68 21.23 11.02
C TYR A 127 -1.81 20.26 10.22
N VAL A 128 -2.27 19.05 9.95
CA VAL A 128 -1.43 18.01 9.34
C VAL A 128 -1.12 18.34 7.87
N CYS A 129 0.17 18.32 7.52
CA CYS A 129 0.63 18.32 6.15
C CYS A 129 0.73 16.88 5.64
N HIS A 130 0.22 16.62 4.44
CA HIS A 130 0.29 15.30 3.81
C HIS A 130 1.69 15.01 3.24
N ALA A 131 1.98 13.73 3.03
CA ALA A 131 3.31 13.27 2.59
C ALA A 131 3.70 13.83 1.22
N GLU A 132 2.74 13.91 0.29
CA GLU A 132 2.90 14.40 -1.07
C GLU A 132 3.34 15.87 -1.07
N VAL A 133 2.67 16.68 -0.24
CA VAL A 133 2.97 18.09 -0.05
C VAL A 133 4.37 18.25 0.51
N ASN A 134 4.70 17.49 1.56
CA ASN A 134 6.02 17.53 2.16
C ASN A 134 7.11 17.05 1.20
N ALA A 135 6.87 16.03 0.36
CA ALA A 135 7.85 15.56 -0.63
C ALA A 135 8.16 16.63 -1.69
N ILE A 136 7.14 17.35 -2.15
CA ILE A 136 7.30 18.45 -3.11
C ILE A 136 7.99 19.65 -2.45
N LEU A 137 7.59 20.06 -1.24
CA LEU A 137 8.20 21.18 -0.52
C LEU A 137 9.62 20.89 -0.04
N ASN A 138 9.98 19.62 0.16
CA ASN A 138 11.32 19.20 0.54
C ASN A 138 12.24 18.98 -0.67
N THR A 139 11.80 19.28 -1.89
CA THR A 139 12.62 19.02 -3.06
C THR A 139 13.91 19.86 -3.04
N ASN A 140 15.04 19.23 -3.33
CA ASN A 140 16.35 19.88 -3.47
C ASN A 140 16.61 20.37 -4.91
N HIS A 141 15.62 20.23 -5.79
CA HIS A 141 15.70 20.60 -7.19
C HIS A 141 14.85 21.84 -7.47
N ALA A 142 15.20 22.61 -8.50
CA ALA A 142 14.48 23.84 -8.83
C ALA A 142 13.01 23.60 -9.23
N SER A 143 12.67 22.39 -9.68
CA SER A 143 11.33 22.06 -10.14
C SER A 143 11.00 20.57 -10.04
N ALA A 144 9.73 20.26 -9.75
CA ALA A 144 9.13 18.93 -9.84
C ALA A 144 8.53 18.63 -11.23
N THR A 145 8.67 19.55 -12.20
CA THR A 145 8.11 19.42 -13.54
C THR A 145 8.65 18.20 -14.28
N GLY A 146 7.74 17.39 -14.83
CA GLY A 146 8.06 16.17 -15.58
C GLY A 146 8.55 15.00 -14.74
N GLN A 147 8.53 15.13 -13.41
CA GLN A 147 9.05 14.11 -12.48
C GLN A 147 7.95 13.16 -12.01
N ARG A 148 8.35 12.11 -11.30
CA ARG A 148 7.46 11.02 -10.85
C ARG A 148 7.33 11.02 -9.34
N LEU A 149 6.12 10.88 -8.82
CA LEU A 149 5.86 10.79 -7.38
C LEU A 149 5.42 9.38 -7.01
N TYR A 150 6.22 8.69 -6.19
CA TYR A 150 5.83 7.44 -5.53
C TYR A 150 5.18 7.78 -4.20
N VAL A 151 4.02 7.20 -3.89
CA VAL A 151 3.29 7.48 -2.65
C VAL A 151 2.64 6.20 -2.10
N THR A 152 2.68 6.01 -0.78
CA THR A 152 2.11 4.79 -0.19
C THR A 152 0.59 4.76 -0.28
N MET A 153 -0.07 5.91 -0.29
CA MET A 153 -1.53 6.05 -0.40
C MET A 153 -1.92 6.97 -1.57
N PHE A 154 -2.95 6.62 -2.33
CA PHE A 154 -3.45 7.47 -3.43
C PHE A 154 -3.76 8.89 -2.94
N PRO A 155 -3.37 9.97 -3.66
CA PRO A 155 -3.50 11.34 -3.16
C PRO A 155 -4.95 11.83 -3.07
N CYS A 156 -5.25 12.64 -2.04
CA CYS A 156 -6.53 13.36 -1.96
C CYS A 156 -6.59 14.51 -2.99
N ASN A 157 -7.76 15.15 -3.15
CA ASN A 157 -7.93 16.26 -4.09
C ASN A 157 -7.02 17.46 -3.80
N GLU A 158 -6.76 17.80 -2.54
CA GLU A 158 -5.86 18.92 -2.21
C GLU A 158 -4.42 18.61 -2.59
N CYS A 159 -3.94 17.38 -2.33
CA CYS A 159 -2.64 16.92 -2.82
C CYS A 159 -2.60 16.89 -4.35
N ALA A 160 -3.68 16.45 -5.01
CA ALA A 160 -3.77 16.43 -6.47
C ALA A 160 -3.56 17.81 -7.08
N LYS A 161 -4.18 18.85 -6.51
CA LYS A 161 -3.95 20.25 -6.94
C LYS A 161 -2.48 20.62 -6.87
N ILE A 162 -1.81 20.30 -5.76
CA ILE A 162 -0.38 20.62 -5.55
C ILE A 162 0.50 19.84 -6.52
N ILE A 163 0.23 18.55 -6.71
CA ILE A 163 0.92 17.68 -7.67
C ILE A 163 0.84 18.29 -9.08
N ILE A 164 -0.37 18.64 -9.53
CA ILE A 164 -0.61 19.25 -10.85
C ILE A 164 0.13 20.57 -10.98
N GLN A 165 -0.04 21.49 -10.03
CA GLN A 165 0.58 22.82 -10.08
C GLN A 165 2.11 22.78 -9.98
N SER A 166 2.69 21.74 -9.37
CA SER A 166 4.14 21.53 -9.32
C SER A 166 4.73 20.96 -10.63
N GLY A 167 3.87 20.50 -11.54
CA GLY A 167 4.26 19.94 -12.84
C GLY A 167 4.67 18.47 -12.80
N VAL A 168 4.47 17.74 -11.70
CA VAL A 168 4.67 16.29 -11.64
C VAL A 168 3.88 15.63 -12.78
N SER A 169 4.47 14.68 -13.50
CA SER A 169 3.83 14.07 -14.67
C SER A 169 3.28 12.66 -14.42
N GLU A 170 3.72 12.01 -13.34
CA GLU A 170 3.28 10.65 -13.01
C GLU A 170 3.15 10.45 -11.49
N VAL A 171 2.07 9.80 -11.07
CA VAL A 171 1.84 9.34 -9.69
C VAL A 171 1.75 7.82 -9.67
N ILE A 172 2.63 7.21 -8.89
CA ILE A 172 2.69 5.77 -8.65
C ILE A 172 2.27 5.53 -7.20
N TYR A 173 1.12 4.88 -6.97
CA TYR A 173 0.58 4.68 -5.63
C TYR A 173 0.51 3.21 -5.22
N PHE A 174 0.59 2.89 -3.92
CA PHE A 174 0.50 1.49 -3.47
C PHE A 174 -0.92 1.06 -3.11
N VAL A 175 -1.56 1.78 -2.18
CA VAL A 175 -2.94 1.52 -1.75
C VAL A 175 -3.83 2.72 -2.06
N GLU A 176 -5.09 2.42 -2.37
CA GLU A 176 -6.14 3.42 -2.48
C GLU A 176 -7.22 3.09 -1.46
N LYS A 177 -7.77 4.12 -0.81
CA LYS A 177 -8.90 3.92 0.09
C LYS A 177 -10.04 3.33 -0.73
N ARG A 178 -10.57 2.17 -0.31
CA ARG A 178 -11.72 1.55 -1.00
C ARG A 178 -12.83 2.58 -1.11
N LEU A 179 -13.14 2.96 -2.35
CA LEU A 179 -14.29 3.74 -2.70
C LEU A 179 -15.49 2.81 -2.60
N ASP A 180 -16.12 2.74 -1.43
CA ASP A 180 -17.52 2.29 -1.33
C ASP A 180 -18.50 3.35 -1.91
N GLY A 181 -18.02 4.15 -2.86
CA GLY A 181 -18.77 5.15 -3.62
C GLY A 181 -18.85 6.54 -3.00
N SER A 182 -18.28 6.78 -1.80
CA SER A 182 -18.67 7.95 -0.99
C SER A 182 -17.62 9.04 -0.74
N ASP A 183 -16.33 8.81 -1.05
CA ASP A 183 -15.28 9.77 -0.69
C ASP A 183 -15.00 10.76 -1.83
N ALA A 184 -15.77 11.85 -1.87
CA ALA A 184 -15.72 12.90 -2.89
C ALA A 184 -14.31 13.47 -3.12
N ALA A 185 -13.44 13.45 -2.11
CA ALA A 185 -12.05 13.91 -2.24
C ALA A 185 -11.24 13.06 -3.22
N TYR A 186 -11.38 11.73 -3.22
CA TYR A 186 -10.63 10.86 -4.12
C TYR A 186 -11.24 10.82 -5.53
N VAL A 187 -12.58 10.91 -5.63
CA VAL A 187 -13.26 11.08 -6.93
C VAL A 187 -12.81 12.38 -7.62
N ALA A 188 -12.76 13.48 -6.87
CA ALA A 188 -12.24 14.75 -7.37
C ALA A 188 -10.75 14.66 -7.72
N SER A 189 -9.94 13.94 -6.93
CA SER A 189 -8.52 13.68 -7.22
C SER A 189 -8.33 13.01 -8.59
N HIS A 190 -9.03 11.89 -8.85
CA HIS A 190 -9.00 11.21 -10.15
C HIS A 190 -9.43 12.13 -11.30
N LYS A 191 -10.52 12.89 -11.11
CA LYS A 191 -11.00 13.83 -12.12
C LYS A 191 -9.96 14.89 -12.45
N LEU A 192 -9.35 15.52 -11.43
CA LEU A 192 -8.33 16.54 -11.60
C LEU A 192 -7.08 15.99 -12.31
N MET A 193 -6.56 14.86 -11.84
CA MET A 193 -5.36 14.23 -12.43
C MET A 193 -5.59 13.81 -13.88
N SER A 194 -6.75 13.25 -14.19
CA SER A 194 -7.14 12.88 -15.55
C SER A 194 -7.25 14.11 -16.47
N MET A 195 -7.93 15.17 -16.03
CA MET A 195 -8.05 16.43 -16.79
C MET A 195 -6.71 17.11 -17.05
N ALA A 196 -5.77 17.00 -16.10
CA ALA A 196 -4.42 17.57 -16.23
C ALA A 196 -3.43 16.66 -16.99
N GLY A 197 -3.84 15.47 -17.42
CA GLY A 197 -2.98 14.53 -18.14
C GLY A 197 -1.90 13.88 -17.27
N ILE A 198 -2.09 13.82 -15.95
CA ILE A 198 -1.18 13.12 -15.03
C ILE A 198 -1.30 11.61 -15.25
N LYS A 199 -0.19 10.94 -15.50
CA LYS A 199 -0.17 9.46 -15.55
C LYS A 199 -0.36 8.92 -14.14
N VAL A 200 -1.36 8.08 -13.93
CA VAL A 200 -1.64 7.48 -12.62
C VAL A 200 -1.62 5.97 -12.76
N ARG A 201 -0.85 5.29 -11.91
CA ARG A 201 -0.87 3.83 -11.85
C ARG A 201 -0.61 3.30 -10.45
N ARG A 202 -1.20 2.13 -10.18
CA ARG A 202 -0.90 1.37 -8.98
C ARG A 202 0.44 0.65 -9.14
N HIS A 203 1.30 0.72 -8.13
CA HIS A 203 2.54 -0.04 -8.07
C HIS A 203 2.25 -1.55 -8.04
N GLN A 204 3.00 -2.31 -8.83
CA GLN A 204 2.97 -3.76 -8.85
C GLN A 204 4.30 -4.28 -8.29
N PRO A 205 4.35 -4.62 -7.00
CA PRO A 205 5.61 -5.02 -6.36
C PRO A 205 6.11 -6.34 -6.95
N GLN A 206 7.40 -6.40 -7.29
CA GLN A 206 8.05 -7.63 -7.74
C GLN A 206 8.48 -8.51 -6.55
N MET A 207 8.56 -7.92 -5.36
CA MET A 207 8.88 -8.61 -4.11
C MET A 207 7.79 -8.34 -3.05
N LYS A 208 7.49 -9.33 -2.22
CA LYS A 208 6.49 -9.17 -1.15
C LYS A 208 6.99 -8.27 0.00
N GLU A 209 8.29 -8.32 0.28
CA GLU A 209 8.90 -7.66 1.43
C GLU A 209 10.35 -7.25 1.14
N ILE A 210 10.82 -6.24 1.88
CA ILE A 210 12.21 -5.76 1.85
C ILE A 210 12.70 -5.71 3.30
N SER A 211 13.70 -6.52 3.62
CA SER A 211 14.31 -6.56 4.95
C SER A 211 15.60 -5.73 4.99
N ILE A 212 15.66 -4.79 5.93
CA ILE A 212 16.85 -3.99 6.26
C ILE A 212 17.38 -4.50 7.60
N LYS A 213 18.60 -5.02 7.59
CA LYS A 213 19.27 -5.60 8.78
C LYS A 213 20.53 -4.81 9.07
N PHE A 214 20.61 -4.20 10.24
CA PHE A 214 21.71 -3.29 10.61
C PHE A 214 22.99 -4.02 11.02
N ASP A 215 22.88 -5.31 11.35
CA ASP A 215 23.96 -6.21 11.78
C ASP A 215 24.61 -6.98 10.62
N GLU A 216 24.06 -6.90 9.41
CA GLU A 216 24.62 -7.53 8.21
C GLU A 216 25.49 -6.54 7.42
N LEU A 217 26.69 -6.23 7.92
CA LEU A 217 27.81 -5.64 7.16
C LEU A 217 29.17 -6.12 7.69
#